data_AF-A0A7C4ELT7-F1
#
_entry.id   AF-A0A7C4ELT7-F1
#
_cell.length_a   1.000
_cell.length_b   1.000
_cell.length_c   1.000
_cell.angle_alpha   90.00
_cell.angle_beta   90.00
_cell.angle_gamma   90.00
#
_symmetry.space_group_name_H-M   'P 1'
#
loop_
_entity.id
_entity.type
_entity.pdbx_description
1 polymer ?
#
loop_
_entity_poly.entity_id
_entity_poly.type
_entity_poly.pdbx_seq_one_letter_code
_entity_poly.pdbx_strand_id
1 'polypeptide(L)'
;MNPELVSTIASMRRSGLTDARIREVLLSTGWAEVEVADALKSMPLPTTQTFGEEPGRKPRNIAAAVMVLVIFGLIGAAIIYGAYIGW
;
A
#
# COMPACT_ATOMS: atom_id res chain seq x y z
N MET A 1 -6.65 15.17 -13.96
CA MET A 1 -7.37 14.54 -12.84
C MET A 1 -8.24 13.41 -13.39
N ASN A 2 -7.97 12.17 -13.01
CA ASN A 2 -8.62 10.98 -13.59
C ASN A 2 -9.84 10.55 -12.76
N PRO A 3 -11.07 10.62 -13.29
CA PRO A 3 -12.30 10.33 -12.53
C PRO A 3 -12.43 8.86 -12.10
N GLU A 4 -11.87 7.90 -12.85
CA GLU A 4 -11.87 6.48 -12.45
C GLU A 4 -11.04 6.25 -11.20
N LEU A 5 -9.86 6.88 -11.14
CA LEU A 5 -8.90 6.77 -10.05
C LEU A 5 -9.52 7.31 -8.74
N VAL A 6 -10.22 8.44 -8.85
CA VAL A 6 -10.96 9.07 -7.75
C VAL A 6 -12.11 8.18 -7.27
N SER A 7 -12.87 7.56 -8.19
CA SER A 7 -13.96 6.63 -7.82
C SER A 7 -13.44 5.37 -7.12
N THR A 8 -12.28 4.89 -7.54
CA THR A 8 -11.61 3.71 -7.00
C THR A 8 -11.09 3.99 -5.58
N ILE A 9 -10.42 5.12 -5.38
CA ILE A 9 -9.98 5.60 -4.05
C ILE A 9 -11.18 5.71 -3.11
N ALA A 10 -12.28 6.32 -3.56
CA ALA A 10 -13.48 6.47 -2.75
C ALA A 10 -14.10 5.13 -2.36
N SER A 11 -14.13 4.16 -3.27
CA SER A 11 -14.60 2.79 -3.01
C SER A 11 -13.71 2.10 -1.96
N MET A 12 -12.39 2.13 -2.16
CA MET A 12 -11.43 1.52 -1.23
C MET A 12 -11.47 2.16 0.16
N ARG A 13 -11.64 3.49 0.23
CA ARG A 13 -11.78 4.20 1.51
C ARG A 13 -13.07 3.83 2.24
N ARG A 14 -14.19 3.61 1.52
CA ARG A 14 -15.43 3.07 2.11
C ARG A 14 -15.26 1.65 2.65
N SER A 15 -14.38 0.86 2.05
CA SER A 15 -14.00 -0.46 2.57
C SER A 15 -13.07 -0.39 3.80
N GLY A 16 -12.68 0.81 4.26
CA GLY A 16 -11.83 1.00 5.43
C GLY A 16 -10.33 0.90 5.15
N LEU A 17 -9.91 0.93 3.88
CA LEU A 17 -8.50 0.95 3.51
C LEU A 17 -7.88 2.32 3.82
N THR A 18 -6.66 2.29 4.34
CA THR A 18 -5.88 3.52 4.59
C THR A 18 -5.29 4.05 3.28
N ASP A 19 -5.09 5.36 3.19
CA ASP A 19 -4.51 6.01 2.01
C ASP A 19 -3.14 5.41 1.60
N ALA A 20 -2.33 4.97 2.57
CA ALA A 20 -1.07 4.27 2.31
C ALA A 20 -1.29 2.95 1.56
N ARG A 21 -2.31 2.17 1.96
CA ARG A 21 -2.66 0.92 1.30
C ARG A 21 -3.31 1.15 -0.06
N ILE A 22 -4.17 2.16 -0.15
CA ILE A 22 -4.80 2.58 -1.41
C ILE A 22 -3.72 2.98 -2.43
N ARG A 23 -2.73 3.77 -2.00
CA ARG A 23 -1.57 4.13 -2.83
C ARG A 23 -0.83 2.90 -3.33
N GLU A 24 -0.56 1.94 -2.45
CA GLU A 24 0.14 0.70 -2.82
C GLU A 24 -0.65 -0.13 -3.83
N VAL A 25 -1.97 -0.26 -3.68
CA VAL A 25 -2.84 -0.97 -4.64
C VAL A 25 -2.91 -0.25 -5.98
N LEU A 26 -2.95 1.09 -5.98
CA LEU A 26 -2.98 1.87 -7.22
C LEU A 26 -1.64 1.80 -7.96
N LEU A 27 -0.53 1.89 -7.25
CA LEU A 27 0.80 1.72 -7.84
C LEU A 27 0.98 0.31 -8.41
N SER A 28 0.49 -0.73 -7.72
CA SER A 28 0.60 -2.12 -8.17
C SER A 28 -0.32 -2.45 -9.35
N THR A 29 -1.40 -1.69 -9.54
CA THR A 29 -2.29 -1.81 -10.71
C THR A 29 -1.78 -1.03 -11.92
N GLY A 30 -0.64 -0.35 -11.80
CA GLY A 30 0.04 0.33 -12.91
C GLY A 30 -0.25 1.82 -13.01
N TRP A 31 -0.91 2.42 -12.01
CA TRP A 31 -1.13 3.87 -11.98
C TRP A 31 0.15 4.63 -11.66
N ALA A 32 0.33 5.79 -12.30
CA ALA A 32 1.48 6.64 -12.06
C ALA A 32 1.41 7.27 -10.66
N GLU A 33 2.53 7.26 -9.95
CA GLU A 33 2.63 7.79 -8.58
C GLU A 33 2.15 9.24 -8.46
N VAL A 34 2.43 10.06 -9.48
CA VAL A 34 2.01 11.45 -9.56
C VAL A 34 0.48 11.57 -9.61
N GLU A 35 -0.18 10.71 -10.38
CA GLU A 35 -1.65 10.71 -10.51
C GLU A 35 -2.33 10.22 -9.22
N VAL A 36 -1.76 9.20 -8.59
CA VAL A 36 -2.24 8.67 -7.31
C VAL A 36 -2.11 9.71 -6.20
N ALA A 37 -0.96 10.40 -6.13
CA ALA A 37 -0.72 11.45 -5.14
C ALA A 37 -1.64 12.66 -5.36
N ASP A 38 -1.89 13.05 -6.62
CA ASP A 38 -2.81 14.13 -6.97
C ASP A 38 -4.26 13.76 -6.59
N ALA A 39 -4.70 12.54 -6.93
CA ALA A 39 -6.03 12.05 -6.58
C ALA A 39 -6.25 11.93 -5.06
N LEU A 40 -5.27 11.43 -4.31
CA LEU A 40 -5.32 11.37 -2.84
C LEU A 40 -5.35 12.76 -2.20
N LYS A 41 -4.59 13.73 -2.74
CA LYS A 41 -4.63 15.13 -2.29
C LYS A 41 -5.97 15.81 -2.58
N SER A 42 -6.59 15.49 -3.72
CA SER A 42 -7.89 16.04 -4.11
C SER A 42 -9.06 15.51 -3.26
N MET A 43 -8.86 14.38 -2.57
CA MET A 43 -9.80 13.79 -1.62
C MET A 43 -9.21 13.79 -0.20
N PRO A 44 -9.08 14.96 0.45
CA PRO A 44 -8.75 15.00 1.86
C PRO A 44 -9.78 14.15 2.62
N LEU A 45 -9.32 13.25 3.50
CA LEU A 45 -10.25 12.60 4.43
C LEU A 45 -11.03 13.70 5.17
N PRO A 46 -12.31 13.48 5.50
CA PRO A 46 -12.93 14.29 6.54
C PRO A 46 -12.02 14.16 7.75
N THR A 47 -11.40 15.27 8.14
CA THR A 47 -10.48 15.38 9.26
C THR A 47 -11.20 14.76 10.45
N THR A 48 -10.80 13.54 10.82
CA THR A 48 -11.35 12.89 12.00
C THR A 48 -10.71 13.59 13.18
N GLN A 49 -11.25 14.75 13.54
CA GLN A 49 -11.02 15.34 14.83
C GLN A 49 -11.73 14.43 15.85
N THR A 50 -10.92 13.61 16.51
CA THR A 50 -11.13 13.09 17.87
C THR A 50 -12.36 12.19 18.11
N PHE A 51 -12.13 10.88 18.12
CA PHE A 51 -12.78 10.03 19.14
C PHE A 51 -11.81 8.93 19.57
N GLY A 52 -11.35 9.01 20.82
CA GLY A 52 -10.65 7.91 21.48
C GLY A 52 -9.15 7.84 21.22
N GLU A 53 -8.41 8.65 21.95
CA GLU A 53 -7.09 8.26 22.42
C GLU A 53 -7.22 6.91 23.17
N GLU A 54 -6.84 5.79 22.56
CA GLU A 54 -6.43 4.60 23.29
C GLU A 54 -4.91 4.47 23.20
N PRO A 55 -4.17 4.60 24.31
CA PRO A 55 -2.72 4.48 24.31
C PRO A 55 -2.32 3.00 24.30
N GLY A 56 -1.46 2.62 23.36
CA GLY A 56 -0.54 1.50 23.61
C GLY A 56 -0.76 0.18 22.90
N ARG A 57 -0.97 0.16 21.57
CA ARG A 57 -0.64 -1.06 20.78
C ARG A 57 0.40 -0.76 19.71
N LYS A 58 1.67 -0.97 20.07
CA LYS A 58 2.81 -1.00 19.16
C LYS A 58 2.48 -1.90 17.96
N PRO A 59 2.60 -1.44 16.71
CA PRO A 59 2.50 -2.31 15.53
C PRO A 59 3.82 -3.10 15.38
N ARG A 60 4.14 -3.97 16.34
CA ARG A 60 5.36 -4.80 16.29
C ARG A 60 5.28 -5.89 15.20
N ASN A 61 4.09 -6.14 14.66
CA ASN A 61 3.84 -7.26 13.76
C ASN A 61 3.86 -6.88 12.27
N ILE A 62 3.77 -5.59 11.94
CA ILE A 62 3.80 -5.12 10.54
C ILE A 62 5.24 -5.21 9.99
N ALA A 63 6.24 -4.79 10.78
CA ALA A 63 7.64 -4.92 10.41
C ALA A 63 8.06 -6.39 10.21
N ALA A 64 7.55 -7.30 11.04
CA ALA A 64 7.81 -8.73 10.91
C ALA A 64 7.20 -9.32 9.62
N ALA A 65 5.97 -8.94 9.27
CA ALA A 65 5.32 -9.40 8.04
C ALA A 65 6.04 -8.93 6.77
N VAL A 66 6.51 -7.68 6.76
CA VAL A 66 7.30 -7.14 5.65
C VAL A 66 8.65 -7.85 5.54
N MET A 67 9.33 -8.09 6.68
CA MET A 67 10.62 -8.78 6.69
C MET A 67 10.51 -10.21 6.12
N VAL A 68 9.42 -10.93 6.45
CA VAL A 68 9.17 -12.28 5.91
C VAL A 68 8.98 -12.24 4.38
N LEU A 69 8.20 -11.29 3.85
CA LEU A 69 8.00 -11.15 2.41
C LEU A 69 9.30 -10.82 1.66
N VAL A 70 10.15 -9.96 2.21
CA VAL A 70 11.46 -9.64 1.62
C VAL A 70 12.36 -10.88 1.59
N ILE A 71 12.39 -11.67 2.66
CA ILE A 71 13.19 -12.90 2.72
C ILE A 71 12.70 -13.91 1.68
N PHE A 72 11.38 -14.14 1.57
CA PHE A 72 10.83 -15.03 0.55
C PHE A 72 11.10 -14.53 -0.87
N GLY A 73 11.03 -13.22 -1.11
CA GLY A 73 11.38 -12.60 -2.38
C GLY A 73 12.85 -12.80 -2.75
N LEU A 74 13.77 -12.62 -1.80
CA LEU A 74 15.21 -12.82 -2.02
C LEU A 74 15.57 -14.28 -2.27
N ILE A 75 14.96 -15.21 -1.52
CA ILE A 75 15.15 -16.66 -1.74
C ILE A 75 14.60 -17.07 -3.09
N GLY A 76 13.39 -16.63 -3.45
CA GLY A 76 12.79 -16.90 -4.76
C GLY A 76 13.64 -16.34 -5.90
N ALA A 77 14.11 -15.09 -5.78
CA ALA A 77 14.99 -14.48 -6.76
C ALA A 77 16.32 -15.24 -6.89
N ALA A 78 16.93 -15.69 -5.78
CA ALA A 78 18.16 -16.46 -5.78
C ALA A 78 18.00 -17.85 -6.42
N ILE A 79 16.86 -18.52 -6.20
CA ILE A 79 16.56 -19.81 -6.86
C ILE A 79 16.39 -19.60 -8.37
N ILE A 80 15.66 -18.56 -8.78
CA ILE A 80 15.45 -18.23 -10.18
C ILE A 80 16.78 -17.86 -10.85
N TYR A 81 17.58 -16.99 -10.23
CA TYR A 81 18.90 -16.61 -10.74
C TYR A 81 19.89 -17.77 -10.76
N GLY A 82 19.88 -18.62 -9.72
CA GLY A 82 20.71 -19.82 -9.66
C GLY A 82 20.34 -20.85 -10.73
N ALA A 83 19.05 -21.01 -11.02
CA ALA A 83 18.57 -21.82 -12.13
C ALA A 83 18.94 -21.22 -13.50
N TYR A 84 19.08 -19.90 -13.60
CA TYR A 84 19.45 -19.19 -14.83
C TYR A 84 20.96 -19.24 -15.14
N ILE A 85 21.81 -19.37 -14.11
CA ILE A 85 23.28 -19.41 -14.23
C ILE A 85 23.82 -20.85 -14.36
N GLY A 86 23.00 -21.86 -14.07
CA GLY A 86 23.37 -23.29 -14.14
C GLY A 86 23.19 -23.95 -15.52
N TRP A 87 22.98 -23.19 -16.59
CA TRP A 87 22.88 -23.66 -17.98
C TRP A 87 24.05 -23.17 -18.83
#